data_AF-A0AAX2ABX4-F1
#
_entry.id   AF-A0AAX2ABX4-F1
#
_cell.length_a   1.000
_cell.length_b   1.000
_cell.length_c   1.000
_cell.angle_alpha   90.00
_cell.angle_beta   90.00
_cell.angle_gamma   90.00
#
_symmetry.space_group_name_H-M   'P 1'
#
loop_
_entity.id
_entity.type
_entity.pdbx_description
1 polymer ?
#
loop_
_entity_poly.entity_id
_entity_poly.type
_entity_poly.pdbx_seq_one_letter_code
_entity_poly.pdbx_strand_id
1 'polypeptide(L)' 'MKKIILLSFITLITYANDNIINPKNCEIVKLSKFTTLVSCNKLDYIVQTKEARRDDEDNVKKIIVLTQKESKIILSEGN' A
#
# COMPACT_ATOMS: atom_id res chain seq x y z
N MET A 1 1.11 -22.69 44.82
CA MET A 1 0.73 -23.04 43.43
C MET A 1 -0.24 -22.02 42.78
N LYS A 2 -0.21 -20.72 43.14
CA LYS A 2 -1.06 -19.68 42.52
C LYS A 2 -0.31 -18.69 41.61
N LYS A 3 1.04 -18.73 41.61
CA LYS A 3 1.87 -17.74 40.90
C LYS A 3 2.14 -18.08 39.42
N ILE A 4 1.94 -19.34 39.02
CA ILE A 4 2.22 -19.80 37.64
C ILE A 4 1.08 -19.41 36.67
N ILE A 5 -0.15 -19.33 37.17
CA ILE A 5 -1.33 -18.98 36.35
C ILE A 5 -1.26 -17.52 35.85
N LEU A 6 -0.64 -16.62 36.64
CA LEU A 6 -0.53 -15.20 36.28
C LEU A 6 0.43 -14.97 35.09
N LEU A 7 1.46 -15.81 34.94
CA LEU A 7 2.47 -15.65 33.88
C LEU A 7 1.92 -16.05 32.50
N SER A 8 0.91 -16.92 32.45
CA SER A 8 0.29 -17.39 31.19
C SER A 8 -0.58 -16.33 30.49
N PHE A 9 -1.03 -15.29 31.20
CA PHE A 9 -1.87 -14.25 30.60
C PHE A 9 -1.06 -13.15 29.91
N ILE A 10 0.21 -12.97 30.28
CA ILE A 10 1.06 -11.89 29.73
C ILE A 10 1.60 -12.24 28.33
N THR A 11 1.75 -13.52 28.02
CA THR A 11 2.31 -13.98 26.73
C THR A 11 1.32 -13.94 25.56
N LEU A 12 0.01 -13.79 25.81
CA LEU A 12 -1.00 -13.74 24.76
C LEU A 12 -1.16 -12.34 24.13
N ILE A 13 -0.74 -11.29 24.84
CA ILE A 13 -0.92 -9.89 24.40
C ILE A 13 0.16 -9.47 23.40
N THR A 14 1.28 -10.20 23.31
CA THR A 14 2.43 -9.83 22.47
C THR A 14 2.27 -10.24 21.00
N TYR A 15 1.32 -11.13 20.68
CA TYR A 15 1.13 -11.64 19.30
C TYR A 15 0.10 -10.86 18.47
N ALA A 16 -0.51 -9.80 19.02
CA ALA A 16 -1.58 -9.06 18.35
C ALA A 16 -1.12 -7.83 17.55
N ASN A 17 0.18 -7.48 17.54
CA ASN A 17 0.65 -6.18 17.05
C ASN A 17 1.36 -6.18 15.67
N ASP A 18 1.53 -7.34 15.01
CA ASP A 18 2.47 -7.41 13.88
C ASP A 18 1.89 -7.16 12.48
N ASN A 19 0.56 -7.02 12.30
CA ASN A 19 -0.02 -7.04 10.94
C ASN A 19 -0.93 -5.88 10.53
N ILE A 20 -1.07 -4.82 11.34
CA ILE A 20 -1.81 -3.63 10.89
C ILE A 20 -0.82 -2.60 10.37
N ILE A 21 -0.35 -2.83 9.15
CA ILE A 21 0.33 -1.79 8.35
C ILE A 21 -0.76 -0.78 7.98
N ASN A 22 -1.07 0.13 8.89
CA ASN A 22 -1.87 1.30 8.56
C ASN A 22 -0.89 2.30 7.94
N PRO A 23 -0.89 2.52 6.60
CA PRO A 23 0.05 3.44 5.98
C PRO A 23 -0.37 4.87 6.32
N LYS A 24 0.00 5.33 7.53
CA LYS A 24 -0.44 6.62 8.08
C LYS A 24 0.14 7.82 7.32
N ASN A 25 1.24 7.64 6.59
CA ASN A 25 1.90 8.68 5.82
C ASN A 25 2.23 8.14 4.42
N CYS A 26 1.43 8.51 3.43
CA CYS A 26 1.75 8.31 2.02
C CYS A 26 2.10 9.65 1.40
N GLU A 27 3.26 9.73 0.75
CA GLU A 27 3.65 10.88 -0.05
C GLU A 27 3.16 10.70 -1.48
N ILE A 28 2.52 11.73 -2.02
CA ILE A 28 1.98 11.73 -3.38
C ILE A 28 2.78 12.76 -4.18
N VAL A 29 3.54 12.27 -5.16
CA VAL A 29 4.36 13.10 -6.04
C VAL A 29 3.82 12.99 -7.46
N LYS A 30 3.34 14.12 -8.00
CA LYS A 30 2.94 14.20 -9.42
C LYS A 30 4.20 14.32 -10.28
N LEU A 31 4.52 13.28 -11.05
CA LEU A 31 5.65 13.27 -11.98
C LEU A 31 5.28 13.93 -13.31
N SER A 32 4.03 13.80 -13.74
CA SER A 32 3.48 14.44 -14.94
C SER A 32 1.96 14.62 -14.82
N LYS A 33 1.32 15.19 -15.86
CA LYS A 33 -0.16 15.28 -15.95
C LYS A 33 -0.84 13.89 -15.85
N PHE A 34 -0.14 12.84 -16.27
CA PHE A 34 -0.67 11.48 -16.41
C PHE A 34 0.05 10.45 -15.54
N THR A 35 0.99 10.87 -14.70
CA THR A 35 1.81 9.96 -13.89
C THR A 35 1.95 10.48 -12.48
N THR A 36 1.51 9.68 -11.52
CA THR A 36 1.64 9.97 -10.09
C THR A 36 2.43 8.86 -9.42
N LEU A 37 3.47 9.22 -8.68
CA LEU A 37 4.15 8.33 -7.77
C LEU A 37 3.48 8.47 -6.40
N VAL A 38 3.12 7.34 -5.81
CA VAL A 38 2.63 7.28 -4.43
C VAL A 38 3.59 6.41 -3.65
N SER A 39 4.22 6.99 -2.64
CA SER A 39 5.17 6.32 -1.75
C SER A 39 4.53 6.17 -0.38
N CYS A 40 4.29 4.94 0.05
CA CYS A 40 3.69 4.63 1.35
C CYS A 40 4.64 3.73 2.14
N ASN A 41 5.37 4.27 3.13
CA ASN A 41 6.30 3.53 4.01
C ASN A 41 7.23 2.51 3.29
N LYS A 42 6.75 1.30 3.03
CA LYS A 42 7.49 0.16 2.44
C LYS A 42 7.07 -0.17 1.00
N LEU A 43 6.13 0.58 0.43
CA LEU A 43 5.53 0.29 -0.86
C LEU A 43 5.39 1.56 -1.68
N ASP A 44 6.12 1.58 -2.79
CA ASP A 44 6.05 2.65 -3.77
C ASP A 44 5.25 2.15 -4.97
N TYR A 45 4.38 2.97 -5.53
CA TYR A 45 3.64 2.63 -6.74
C TYR A 45 3.47 3.81 -7.66
N ILE A 46 3.60 3.54 -8.96
CA ILE A 46 3.34 4.52 -10.03
C ILE A 46 1.95 4.24 -10.58
N VAL A 47 1.09 5.24 -10.49
CA VAL A 47 -0.23 5.27 -11.12
C VAL A 47 -0.11 6.07 -12.40
N GLN A 48 -0.42 5.42 -13.52
CA GLN A 48 -0.57 6.07 -14.82
C GLN A 48 -2.05 6.26 -15.11
N THR A 49 -2.43 7.49 -15.43
CA THR A 49 -3.80 7.86 -15.78
C THR A 49 -3.93 8.18 -17.27
N LYS A 50 -5.10 7.93 -17.85
CA LYS A 50 -5.48 8.37 -19.19
C LYS A 50 -5.99 9.81 -19.11
N GLU A 51 -6.06 10.46 -20.26
CA GLU A 51 -6.79 11.72 -20.38
C GLU A 51 -8.29 11.44 -20.29
N ALA A 52 -8.91 11.99 -19.25
CA ALA A 52 -10.35 11.86 -19.00
C ALA A 52 -11.12 12.48 -20.16
N ARG A 53 -12.01 11.71 -20.79
CA ARG A 53 -12.94 12.25 -21.78
C ARG A 53 -14.18 12.86 -21.11
N ARG A 54 -14.50 12.42 -19.89
CA ARG A 54 -15.59 12.91 -19.04
C ARG A 54 -15.17 12.88 -17.57
N ASP A 55 -15.76 13.76 -16.75
CA ASP A 55 -15.39 13.96 -15.33
C ASP A 55 -15.71 12.75 -14.43
N ASP A 56 -16.53 11.81 -14.91
CA ASP A 56 -17.03 10.63 -14.19
C ASP A 56 -16.29 9.32 -14.56
N GLU A 57 -15.34 9.36 -15.47
CA GLU A 57 -14.66 8.15 -15.98
C GLU A 57 -13.45 7.79 -15.11
N ASP A 58 -13.31 6.51 -14.76
CA ASP A 58 -12.18 6.02 -13.95
C ASP A 58 -10.92 5.98 -14.82
N ASN A 59 -10.00 6.93 -14.61
CA ASN A 59 -8.93 7.23 -15.57
C ASN A 59 -7.67 6.39 -15.37
N VAL A 60 -7.67 5.39 -14.49
CA VAL A 60 -6.46 4.62 -14.17
C VAL A 60 -6.13 3.65 -15.30
N LYS A 61 -5.05 3.94 -16.05
CA LYS A 61 -4.55 3.08 -17.13
C LYS A 61 -3.78 1.88 -16.60
N LYS A 62 -2.86 2.14 -15.65
CA LYS A 62 -1.84 1.18 -15.23
C LYS A 62 -1.33 1.52 -13.84
N ILE A 63 -1.16 0.50 -13.00
CA ILE A 63 -0.51 0.64 -11.70
C ILE A 63 0.72 -0.29 -11.67
N ILE A 64 1.87 0.29 -11.35
CA ILE A 64 3.14 -0.41 -11.23
C ILE A 64 3.59 -0.30 -9.78
N VAL A 65 3.72 -1.42 -9.08
CA VAL A 65 4.34 -1.47 -7.76
C VAL A 65 5.85 -1.54 -7.95
N LEU A 66 6.56 -0.66 -7.26
CA LEU A 66 8.00 -0.63 -7.18
C LEU A 66 8.42 -1.23 -5.83
N THR A 67 9.30 -2.21 -5.89
CA THR A 67 10.02 -2.72 -4.71
C THR A 67 11.52 -2.49 -4.94
N GLN A 68 12.34 -2.62 -3.89
CA GLN A 68 13.80 -2.45 -3.99
C GLN A 68 14.46 -3.39 -5.01
N LYS A 69 13.82 -4.51 -5.37
CA LYS A 69 14.39 -5.55 -6.24
C LYS A 69 13.68 -5.68 -7.58
N GLU A 70 12.40 -5.33 -7.66
CA GLU A 70 11.58 -5.58 -8.84
C GLU A 70 10.42 -4.58 -8.96
N SER A 71 9.99 -4.36 -10.22
CA SER A 71 8.76 -3.63 -10.54
C SER A 71 7.72 -4.61 -11.07
N LYS A 72 6.50 -4.59 -10.52
CA LYS A 72 5.40 -5.46 -10.94
C LYS A 72 4.19 -4.64 -11.37
N ILE A 73 3.63 -4.97 -12.53
CA ILE A 73 2.37 -4.39 -13.00
C ILE A 73 1.23 -5.14 -12.30
N ILE A 74 0.43 -4.43 -11.51
CA ILE A 74 -0.70 -5.04 -10.78
C ILE A 74 -2.05 -4.74 -11.40
N LEU A 75 -2.13 -3.68 -12.20
CA LEU A 75 -3.32 -3.32 -12.96
C LEU A 75 -2.89 -2.73 -14.30
N SER A 76 -3.53 -3.14 -15.38
CA SER A 76 -3.38 -2.58 -16.71
C SER A 76 -4.70 -2.75 -17.43
N GLU A 77 -5.35 -1.66 -17.83
CA GLU A 77 -6.50 -1.76 -18.72
C GLU A 77 -6.03 -2.30 -20.07
N GLY A 78 -6.47 -3.51 -20.44
CA GLY A 78 -6.18 -4.14 -21.72
C GLY A 78 -5.91 -5.65 -21.72
N ASN A 79 -6.23 -6.39 -20.65
CA ASN A 79 -6.32 -7.86 -20.69
C ASN A 79 -7.76 -8.32 -20.60
#